data_AF-A0A674IB67-F1
#
_entry.id   AF-A0A674IB67-F1
#
_cell.length_a   1.000
_cell.length_b   1.000
_cell.length_c   1.000
_cell.angle_alpha   90.00
_cell.angle_beta   90.00
_cell.angle_gamma   90.00
#
_symmetry.space_group_name_H-M   'P 1'
#
loop_
_entity.id
_entity.type
_entity.pdbx_description
1 polymer ?
#
loop_
_entity_poly.entity_id
_entity_poly.type
_entity_poly.pdbx_seq_one_letter_code
_entity_poly.pdbx_strand_id
1 'polypeptide(L)'
;IPLIPTSPSSMINQYKFEDEPELRDLFITVDDPESHITAIETFITYRVVTKTSRGEFDSSEYEVRRRYQDFLWLKSRLEEAHPTLIIPPLPEKFIMKGMVERFSDEFIETRRKALHKFLNRIAEHPTLAFNEDFKIFLTAQTWELSTHKKQGPGLFSRMGQTVRAVASSVRGGGVKNRPDMFTDINDYMETFNQKINLLDKISQRIYKEERGYYCEMKEYGPIHTLWCASEEDLVDSLKGVASCIDKCCKATENRMAGLSENLLPVLHEYVLYSEILTGVLKRRDQIQAELDSKVDALSNKKAEKDLVSFLTK
;
A
#
# COMPACT_ATOMS: atom_id res chain seq x y z
N ILE A 1 50.80 -7.28 16.07
CA ILE A 1 49.54 -7.30 15.29
C ILE A 1 48.42 -7.07 16.29
N PRO A 2 47.82 -5.88 16.35
CA PRO A 2 46.73 -5.59 17.28
C PRO A 2 45.42 -6.19 16.74
N LEU A 3 44.66 -6.86 17.61
CA LEU A 3 43.32 -7.36 17.30
C LEU A 3 42.38 -6.18 17.00
N ILE A 4 41.74 -6.24 15.84
CA ILE A 4 40.65 -5.36 15.42
C ILE A 4 39.40 -5.77 16.23
N PRO A 5 38.69 -4.84 16.89
CA PRO A 5 37.39 -5.13 17.48
C PRO A 5 36.37 -5.42 16.38
N THR A 6 35.82 -6.63 16.39
CA THR A 6 34.72 -7.06 15.54
C THR A 6 33.46 -6.22 15.79
N SER A 7 32.76 -5.91 14.70
CA SER A 7 31.58 -5.04 14.56
C SER A 7 30.51 -5.11 15.68
N PRO A 8 29.77 -4.00 15.92
CA PRO A 8 28.72 -3.90 16.92
C PRO A 8 27.41 -4.55 16.44
N SER A 9 27.40 -5.87 16.30
CA SER A 9 26.17 -6.63 16.13
C SER A 9 25.54 -6.88 17.50
N SER A 10 24.79 -5.91 18.06
CA SER A 10 23.84 -6.15 19.19
C SER A 10 22.91 -4.99 19.59
N MET A 11 22.59 -4.04 18.70
CA MET A 11 21.52 -3.04 19.00
C MET A 11 20.15 -3.36 18.40
N ILE A 12 20.00 -4.51 17.71
CA ILE A 12 18.74 -4.87 17.03
C ILE A 12 17.80 -5.77 17.86
N ASN A 13 18.24 -6.25 19.03
CA ASN A 13 17.49 -7.21 19.85
C ASN A 13 17.06 -6.69 21.25
N GLN A 14 17.02 -5.37 21.48
CA GLN A 14 16.59 -4.82 22.78
C GLN A 14 15.17 -4.25 22.83
N TYR A 15 14.41 -4.24 21.73
CA TYR A 15 12.97 -4.05 21.82
C TYR A 15 12.30 -5.41 22.05
N LYS A 16 12.20 -5.80 23.32
CA LYS A 16 11.17 -6.76 23.73
C LYS A 16 9.85 -6.00 23.64
N PHE A 17 9.04 -6.30 22.63
CA PHE A 17 7.62 -6.04 22.72
C PHE A 17 7.13 -6.88 23.90
N GLU A 18 6.71 -6.24 24.99
CA GLU A 18 5.90 -6.92 25.97
C GLU A 18 4.66 -7.42 25.21
N ASP A 19 4.42 -8.73 25.23
CA ASP A 19 3.21 -9.35 24.71
C ASP A 19 2.03 -8.92 25.61
N GLU A 20 1.67 -7.64 25.54
CA GLU A 20 0.33 -7.19 25.90
C GLU A 20 -0.63 -7.99 25.03
N PRO A 21 -1.61 -8.71 25.61
CA PRO A 21 -2.56 -9.46 24.81
C PRO A 21 -3.17 -8.51 23.79
N GLU A 22 -2.98 -8.78 22.49
CA GLU A 22 -3.53 -7.96 21.42
C GLU A 22 -5.04 -7.85 21.65
N LEU A 23 -5.49 -6.73 22.23
CA LEU A 23 -6.90 -6.39 22.37
C LEU A 23 -7.40 -5.98 20.98
N ARG A 24 -7.40 -6.92 20.03
CA ARG A 24 -8.11 -6.78 18.77
C ARG A 24 -9.58 -6.69 19.13
N ASP A 25 -10.11 -5.50 19.04
CA ASP A 25 -11.50 -5.16 19.35
C ASP A 25 -12.29 -4.79 18.09
N LEU A 26 -11.63 -4.77 16.93
CA LEU A 26 -12.21 -4.65 15.59
C LEU A 26 -11.78 -5.83 14.73
N PHE A 27 -12.75 -6.62 14.27
CA PHE A 27 -12.54 -7.73 13.34
C PHE A 27 -13.22 -7.40 12.01
N ILE A 28 -12.43 -7.18 10.97
CA ILE A 28 -12.94 -6.69 9.68
C ILE A 28 -12.69 -7.74 8.59
N THR A 29 -13.77 -8.17 7.92
CA THR A 29 -13.72 -9.04 6.75
C THR A 29 -14.13 -8.26 5.50
N VAL A 30 -13.40 -8.45 4.41
CA VAL A 30 -13.76 -7.90 3.09
C VAL A 30 -13.90 -9.06 2.12
N ASP A 31 -15.11 -9.30 1.66
CA ASP A 31 -15.45 -10.46 0.85
C ASP A 31 -16.57 -10.16 -0.17
N ASP A 32 -17.11 -11.22 -0.76
CA ASP A 32 -18.29 -11.19 -1.63
C ASP A 32 -18.25 -10.06 -2.69
N PRO A 33 -17.31 -10.11 -3.66
CA PRO A 33 -17.25 -9.12 -4.71
C PRO A 33 -18.48 -9.23 -5.63
N GLU A 34 -19.17 -8.12 -5.85
CA GLU A 34 -20.32 -8.05 -6.77
C GLU A 34 -20.07 -7.02 -7.87
N SER A 35 -20.43 -7.37 -9.10
CA SER A 35 -20.43 -6.45 -10.24
C SER A 35 -21.75 -5.71 -10.36
N HIS A 36 -21.67 -4.39 -10.45
CA HIS A 36 -22.81 -3.48 -10.57
C HIS A 36 -22.72 -2.76 -11.92
N ILE A 37 -23.78 -2.86 -12.73
CA ILE A 37 -23.89 -2.19 -14.03
C ILE A 37 -24.92 -1.08 -13.90
N THR A 38 -24.50 0.16 -14.13
CA THR A 38 -25.39 1.33 -14.22
C THR A 38 -25.40 1.86 -15.64
N ALA A 39 -26.30 2.80 -15.93
CA ALA A 39 -26.36 3.48 -17.23
C ALA A 39 -25.07 4.22 -17.60
N ILE A 40 -24.21 4.53 -16.62
CA ILE A 40 -23.04 5.41 -16.78
C ILE A 40 -21.73 4.64 -16.59
N GLU A 41 -21.70 3.66 -15.68
CA GLU A 41 -20.50 2.91 -15.37
C GLU A 41 -20.78 1.49 -14.84
N THR A 42 -19.79 0.61 -15.03
CA THR A 42 -19.71 -0.69 -14.37
C THR A 42 -18.65 -0.63 -13.27
N PHE A 43 -18.98 -1.03 -12.05
CA PHE A 43 -18.07 -1.05 -10.92
C PHE A 43 -18.28 -2.27 -10.03
N ILE A 44 -17.28 -2.57 -9.21
CA ILE A 44 -17.33 -3.67 -8.26
C ILE A 44 -17.49 -3.11 -6.85
N THR A 45 -18.38 -3.73 -6.08
CA THR A 45 -18.51 -3.51 -4.64
C THR A 45 -18.06 -4.75 -3.89
N TYR A 46 -17.57 -4.54 -2.68
CA TYR A 46 -17.15 -5.58 -1.75
C TYR A 46 -18.02 -5.47 -0.51
N ARG A 47 -18.41 -6.60 0.06
CA ARG A 47 -19.01 -6.64 1.38
C ARG A 47 -17.93 -6.41 2.42
N VAL A 48 -18.19 -5.51 3.36
CA VAL A 48 -17.33 -5.21 4.51
C VAL A 48 -18.13 -5.56 5.76
N VAL A 49 -17.70 -6.61 6.45
CA VAL A 49 -18.28 -7.05 7.73
C VAL A 49 -17.35 -6.61 8.85
N THR A 50 -17.88 -5.87 9.81
CA THR A 50 -17.14 -5.39 10.98
C THR A 50 -17.78 -5.95 12.23
N LYS A 51 -17.01 -6.67 13.05
CA LYS A 51 -17.42 -7.12 14.38
C LYS A 51 -16.60 -6.40 15.44
N THR A 52 -17.25 -5.93 16.48
CA THR A 52 -16.61 -5.09 17.51
C THR A 52 -17.23 -5.29 18.88
N SER A 53 -16.41 -5.13 19.92
CA SER A 53 -16.85 -5.05 21.32
C SER A 53 -16.71 -3.65 21.91
N ARG A 54 -16.33 -2.65 21.09
CA ARG A 54 -16.15 -1.26 21.55
C ARG A 54 -17.50 -0.61 21.82
N GLY A 55 -17.64 0.02 23.00
CA GLY A 55 -18.88 0.71 23.40
C GLY A 55 -19.19 2.00 22.62
N GLU A 56 -18.27 2.49 21.80
CA GLU A 56 -18.49 3.63 20.90
C GLU A 56 -19.31 3.27 19.64
N PHE A 57 -19.56 1.97 19.39
CA PHE A 57 -20.39 1.48 18.29
C PHE A 57 -21.79 1.13 18.80
N ASP A 58 -22.81 1.52 18.04
CA ASP A 58 -24.23 1.25 18.36
C ASP A 58 -24.64 -0.23 18.16
N SER A 59 -23.81 -1.01 17.47
CA SER A 59 -24.02 -2.44 17.21
C SER A 59 -22.70 -3.21 17.36
N SER A 60 -22.79 -4.49 17.72
CA SER A 60 -21.63 -5.40 17.77
C SER A 60 -21.20 -5.90 16.39
N GLU A 61 -22.07 -5.74 15.38
CA GLU A 61 -21.83 -6.19 14.01
C GLU A 61 -22.43 -5.19 13.01
N TYR A 62 -21.66 -4.89 11.96
CA TYR A 62 -22.08 -4.07 10.82
C TYR A 62 -21.75 -4.79 9.52
N GLU A 63 -22.65 -4.68 8.56
CA GLU A 63 -22.45 -5.14 7.19
C GLU A 63 -22.75 -3.99 6.23
N VAL A 64 -21.75 -3.60 5.43
CA VAL A 64 -21.88 -2.52 4.45
C VAL A 64 -21.22 -2.91 3.12
N ARG A 65 -21.71 -2.35 2.01
CA ARG A 65 -21.04 -2.51 0.71
C ARG A 65 -20.20 -1.29 0.38
N ARG A 66 -18.98 -1.53 -0.13
CA ARG A 66 -18.01 -0.48 -0.48
C ARG A 66 -17.39 -0.76 -1.85
N ARG A 67 -17.33 0.26 -2.71
CA ARG A 67 -16.56 0.20 -3.97
C ARG A 67 -15.15 0.74 -3.76
N TYR A 68 -14.24 0.41 -4.66
CA TYR A 68 -12.83 0.86 -4.59
C TYR A 68 -12.66 2.39 -4.39
N GLN A 69 -13.53 3.21 -4.98
CA GLN A 69 -13.49 4.68 -4.78
C GLN A 69 -13.82 5.11 -3.34
N ASP A 70 -14.56 4.30 -2.58
CA ASP A 70 -14.85 4.57 -1.16
C ASP A 70 -13.58 4.39 -0.32
N PHE A 71 -12.77 3.37 -0.63
CA PHE A 71 -11.49 3.13 0.03
C PHE A 71 -10.50 4.26 -0.27
N LEU A 72 -10.45 4.75 -1.52
CA LEU A 72 -9.64 5.92 -1.87
C LEU A 72 -10.05 7.16 -1.08
N TRP A 73 -11.36 7.38 -0.90
CA TRP A 73 -11.87 8.46 -0.05
C TRP A 73 -11.41 8.29 1.40
N LEU A 74 -11.55 7.10 1.98
CA LEU A 74 -11.10 6.83 3.35
C LEU A 74 -9.59 7.08 3.51
N LYS A 75 -8.76 6.50 2.63
CA LYS A 75 -7.31 6.73 2.64
C LYS A 75 -6.99 8.23 2.60
N SER A 76 -7.65 8.95 1.71
CA SER A 76 -7.50 10.39 1.56
C SER A 76 -7.91 11.17 2.81
N ARG A 77 -8.96 10.76 3.52
CA ARG A 77 -9.38 11.40 4.78
C ARG A 77 -8.36 11.17 5.89
N LEU A 78 -7.87 9.93 6.02
CA LEU A 78 -6.84 9.57 7.00
C LEU A 78 -5.53 10.32 6.73
N GLU A 79 -5.13 10.48 5.47
CA GLU A 79 -3.94 11.25 5.09
C GLU A 79 -4.05 12.75 5.40
N GLU A 80 -5.26 13.32 5.36
CA GLU A 80 -5.53 14.71 5.72
C GLU A 80 -5.58 14.89 7.24
N ALA A 81 -6.24 13.98 7.96
CA ALA A 81 -6.36 14.02 9.41
C ALA A 81 -5.03 13.73 10.13
N HIS A 82 -4.19 12.87 9.52
CA HIS A 82 -2.93 12.41 10.10
C HIS A 82 -1.78 12.53 9.09
N PRO A 83 -1.33 13.76 8.77
CA PRO A 83 -0.37 14.01 7.68
C PRO A 83 1.04 13.42 7.92
N THR A 84 1.36 13.06 9.16
CA THR A 84 2.64 12.48 9.57
C THR A 84 2.59 10.96 9.77
N LEU A 85 1.40 10.34 9.67
CA LEU A 85 1.25 8.89 9.82
C LEU A 85 1.36 8.18 8.46
N ILE A 86 1.88 6.96 8.51
CA ILE A 86 1.95 6.05 7.36
C ILE A 86 0.58 5.40 7.21
N ILE A 87 -0.19 5.87 6.23
CA ILE A 87 -1.48 5.25 5.90
C ILE A 87 -1.21 4.05 4.98
N PRO A 88 -1.72 2.83 5.27
CA PRO A 88 -1.45 1.65 4.46
C PRO A 88 -1.78 1.87 2.97
N PRO A 89 -1.02 1.27 2.04
CA PRO A 89 -1.28 1.39 0.62
C PRO A 89 -2.59 0.74 0.22
N LEU A 90 -3.21 1.31 -0.80
CA LEU A 90 -4.28 0.65 -1.54
C LEU A 90 -3.67 0.04 -2.81
N PRO A 91 -4.23 -1.07 -3.33
CA PRO A 91 -3.80 -1.59 -4.62
C PRO A 91 -4.01 -0.51 -5.67
N GLU A 92 -3.11 -0.40 -6.65
CA GLU A 92 -3.15 0.68 -7.64
C GLU A 92 -4.52 0.79 -8.34
N LYS A 93 -4.90 2.03 -8.67
CA LYS A 93 -6.01 2.25 -9.59
C LYS A 93 -5.53 1.68 -10.92
N PHE A 94 -6.17 0.62 -11.38
CA PHE A 94 -5.84 -0.06 -12.64
C PHE A 94 -5.54 0.96 -13.75
N ILE A 95 -4.27 1.07 -14.15
CA ILE A 95 -3.83 1.85 -15.30
C ILE A 95 -3.03 0.86 -16.17
N MET A 96 -3.66 0.46 -17.28
CA MET A 96 -3.11 -0.34 -18.40
C MET A 96 -2.90 -1.86 -18.22
N LYS A 97 -3.92 -2.62 -18.63
CA LYS A 97 -3.88 -3.64 -19.71
C LYS A 97 -5.31 -4.08 -20.08
N GLY A 98 -6.00 -3.29 -20.91
CA GLY A 98 -7.35 -3.62 -21.42
C GLY A 98 -8.49 -3.54 -20.40
N MET A 99 -9.69 -3.13 -20.83
CA MET A 99 -10.87 -3.08 -19.96
C MET A 99 -11.40 -4.46 -19.54
N VAL A 100 -10.88 -5.53 -20.14
CA VAL A 100 -11.33 -6.92 -19.92
C VAL A 100 -10.69 -7.51 -18.65
N GLU A 101 -9.44 -7.17 -18.34
CA GLU A 101 -8.73 -7.73 -17.17
C GLU A 101 -9.20 -7.13 -15.82
N ARG A 102 -9.76 -5.91 -15.80
CA ARG A 102 -10.23 -5.29 -14.54
C ARG A 102 -11.44 -5.99 -13.90
N PHE A 103 -12.08 -6.89 -14.65
CA PHE A 103 -13.19 -7.72 -14.20
C PHE A 103 -12.82 -9.20 -14.20
N SER A 104 -11.53 -9.55 -14.37
CA SER A 104 -11.10 -10.94 -14.19
C SER A 104 -11.19 -11.32 -12.72
N ASP A 105 -11.58 -12.56 -12.44
CA ASP A 105 -11.70 -13.05 -11.06
C ASP A 105 -10.37 -12.93 -10.29
N GLU A 106 -9.24 -13.17 -10.97
CA GLU A 106 -7.89 -13.02 -10.42
C GLU A 106 -7.63 -11.58 -9.93
N PHE A 107 -8.02 -10.59 -10.73
CA PHE A 107 -7.85 -9.19 -10.38
C PHE A 107 -8.77 -8.78 -9.22
N ILE A 108 -10.03 -9.21 -9.28
CA ILE A 108 -11.03 -8.93 -8.26
C ILE A 108 -10.58 -9.49 -6.91
N GLU A 109 -10.09 -10.73 -6.90
CA GLU A 109 -9.61 -11.41 -5.70
C GLU A 109 -8.33 -10.77 -5.16
N THR A 110 -7.37 -10.45 -6.03
CA THR A 110 -6.14 -9.73 -5.64
C THR A 110 -6.47 -8.39 -4.99
N ARG A 111 -7.40 -7.63 -5.58
CA ARG A 111 -7.87 -6.38 -5.00
C ARG A 111 -8.59 -6.61 -3.68
N ARG A 112 -9.49 -7.59 -3.58
CA ARG A 112 -10.21 -7.91 -2.34
C ARG A 112 -9.24 -8.21 -1.19
N LYS A 113 -8.21 -9.04 -1.43
CA LYS A 113 -7.13 -9.33 -0.46
C LYS A 113 -6.42 -8.06 0.01
N ALA A 114 -6.06 -7.18 -0.92
CA ALA A 114 -5.38 -5.93 -0.59
C ALA A 114 -6.28 -4.95 0.19
N LEU A 115 -7.57 -4.86 -0.16
CA LEU A 115 -8.56 -4.05 0.56
C LEU A 115 -8.82 -4.59 1.98
N HIS A 116 -8.91 -5.91 2.13
CA HIS A 116 -9.00 -6.57 3.43
C HIS A 116 -7.79 -6.23 4.31
N LYS A 117 -6.58 -6.36 3.77
CA LYS A 117 -5.34 -6.03 4.46
C LYS A 117 -5.28 -4.56 4.85
N PHE A 118 -5.68 -3.65 3.96
CA PHE A 118 -5.74 -2.20 4.22
C PHE A 118 -6.61 -1.86 5.44
N LEU A 119 -7.84 -2.38 5.51
CA LEU A 119 -8.72 -2.10 6.66
C LEU A 119 -8.20 -2.70 7.97
N ASN A 120 -7.69 -3.93 7.93
CA ASN A 120 -7.14 -4.57 9.13
C ASN A 120 -5.90 -3.84 9.65
N ARG A 121 -5.01 -3.35 8.78
CA ARG A 121 -3.86 -2.53 9.18
C ARG A 121 -4.28 -1.20 9.81
N ILE A 122 -5.40 -0.61 9.38
CA ILE A 122 -5.96 0.59 10.01
C ILE A 122 -6.55 0.25 11.38
N ALA A 123 -7.29 -0.86 11.49
CA ALA A 123 -7.89 -1.33 12.73
C ALA A 123 -6.85 -1.71 13.80
N GLU A 124 -5.70 -2.24 13.38
CA GLU A 124 -4.56 -2.56 14.27
C GLU A 124 -3.75 -1.32 14.70
N HIS A 125 -3.97 -0.16 14.07
CA HIS A 125 -3.18 1.03 14.36
C HIS A 125 -3.78 1.82 15.54
N PRO A 126 -2.98 2.15 16.59
CA PRO A 126 -3.48 2.73 17.84
C PRO A 126 -4.18 4.09 17.69
N THR A 127 -3.80 4.89 16.69
CA THR A 127 -4.47 6.16 16.37
C THR A 127 -5.55 6.04 15.29
N LEU A 128 -5.26 5.40 14.14
CA LEU A 128 -6.17 5.38 12.99
C LEU A 128 -7.45 4.59 13.26
N ALA A 129 -7.40 3.58 14.14
CA ALA A 129 -8.55 2.76 14.49
C ALA A 129 -9.69 3.54 15.19
N PHE A 130 -9.40 4.72 15.74
CA PHE A 130 -10.38 5.60 16.40
C PHE A 130 -10.77 6.81 15.55
N ASN A 131 -10.37 6.85 14.27
CA ASN A 131 -10.69 7.94 13.38
C ASN A 131 -12.19 7.91 12.99
N GLU A 132 -12.85 9.07 13.04
CA GLU A 132 -14.29 9.18 12.77
C GLU A 132 -14.65 8.81 11.32
N ASP A 133 -13.84 9.20 10.33
CA ASP A 133 -14.08 8.82 8.93
C ASP A 133 -13.92 7.30 8.74
N PHE A 134 -13.06 6.64 9.52
CA PHE A 134 -12.93 5.18 9.52
C PHE A 134 -14.18 4.52 10.12
N LYS A 135 -14.68 5.02 11.25
CA LYS A 135 -15.94 4.55 11.85
C LYS A 135 -17.12 4.71 10.89
N ILE A 136 -17.26 5.88 10.26
CA ILE A 136 -18.29 6.15 9.23
C ILE A 136 -18.12 5.16 8.06
N PHE A 137 -16.88 4.93 7.61
CA PHE A 137 -16.62 3.97 6.54
C PHE A 137 -17.05 2.54 6.90
N LEU A 138 -16.96 2.11 8.16
CA LEU A 138 -17.34 0.76 8.57
C LEU A 138 -18.85 0.61 8.84
N THR A 139 -19.54 1.69 9.18
CA THR A 139 -20.91 1.62 9.73
C THR A 139 -21.99 2.25 8.84
N ALA A 140 -21.66 3.31 8.10
CA ALA A 140 -22.66 4.09 7.36
C ALA A 140 -23.22 3.34 6.15
N GLN A 141 -24.51 3.48 5.87
CA GLN A 141 -25.07 2.94 4.63
C GLN A 141 -24.54 3.70 3.41
N THR A 142 -24.61 3.09 2.22
CA THR A 142 -24.01 3.65 0.98
C THR A 142 -24.47 5.08 0.68
N TRP A 143 -25.73 5.40 0.96
CA TRP A 143 -26.31 6.73 0.74
C TRP A 143 -25.84 7.76 1.80
N GLU A 144 -25.65 7.33 3.05
CA GLU A 144 -25.12 8.16 4.15
C GLU A 144 -23.65 8.52 3.88
N LEU A 145 -22.84 7.53 3.51
CA LEU A 145 -21.43 7.72 3.14
C LEU A 145 -21.30 8.73 1.99
N SER A 146 -22.19 8.66 1.00
CA SER A 146 -22.22 9.60 -0.12
C SER A 146 -22.49 11.04 0.32
N THR A 147 -23.24 11.23 1.41
CA THR A 147 -23.52 12.55 2.00
C THR A 147 -22.30 13.07 2.75
N HIS A 148 -21.66 12.24 3.58
CA HIS A 148 -20.42 12.59 4.28
C HIS A 148 -19.29 12.99 3.33
N LYS A 149 -19.15 12.29 2.20
CA LYS A 149 -18.19 12.64 1.14
C LYS A 149 -18.34 14.06 0.59
N LYS A 150 -19.57 14.61 0.59
CA LYS A 150 -19.86 15.96 0.10
C LYS A 150 -19.59 17.05 1.16
N GLN A 151 -19.60 16.68 2.43
CA GLN A 151 -19.40 17.62 3.55
C GLN A 151 -17.93 17.90 3.86
N GLY A 152 -17.01 17.03 3.43
CA GLY A 152 -15.57 17.26 3.58
C GLY A 152 -15.05 18.45 2.74
N PRO A 153 -13.91 19.05 3.09
CA PRO A 153 -13.28 20.12 2.30
C PRO A 153 -13.14 19.66 0.84
N GLY A 154 -13.93 20.26 -0.05
CA GLY A 154 -14.05 19.84 -1.44
C GLY A 154 -12.73 19.91 -2.20
N LEU A 155 -12.67 19.27 -3.37
CA LEU A 155 -11.50 19.20 -4.26
C LEU A 155 -10.82 20.56 -4.53
N PHE A 156 -11.58 21.66 -4.43
CA PHE A 156 -11.10 23.04 -4.57
C PHE A 156 -10.12 23.48 -3.47
N SER A 157 -10.20 22.92 -2.25
CA SER A 157 -9.23 23.25 -1.18
C SER A 157 -7.84 22.65 -1.46
N ARG A 158 -7.79 21.45 -2.08
CA ARG A 158 -6.56 20.74 -2.45
C ARG A 158 -5.75 21.48 -3.50
N MET A 159 -6.42 22.05 -4.51
CA MET A 159 -5.75 22.85 -5.55
C MET A 159 -5.05 24.09 -4.96
N GLY A 160 -5.66 24.72 -3.95
CA GLY A 160 -5.07 25.85 -3.23
C GLY A 160 -3.83 25.48 -2.40
N GLN A 161 -3.78 24.25 -1.86
CA GLN A 161 -2.61 23.73 -1.17
C GLN A 161 -1.48 23.37 -2.13
N THR A 162 -1.79 22.80 -3.30
CA THR A 162 -0.79 22.51 -4.34
C THR A 162 -0.10 23.79 -4.81
N VAL A 163 -0.85 24.85 -5.13
CA VAL A 163 -0.29 26.14 -5.56
C VAL A 163 0.60 26.76 -4.47
N ARG A 164 0.21 26.64 -3.19
CA ARG A 164 1.01 27.13 -2.06
C ARG A 164 2.32 26.34 -1.89
N ALA A 165 2.27 25.03 -2.07
CA ALA A 165 3.44 24.14 -1.98
C ALA A 165 4.45 24.40 -3.12
N VAL A 166 4.01 24.61 -4.37
CA VAL A 166 4.95 24.97 -5.45
C VAL A 166 5.55 26.37 -5.24
N ALA A 167 4.79 27.31 -4.66
CA ALA A 167 5.28 28.64 -4.35
C ALA A 167 6.30 28.67 -3.19
N SER A 168 6.26 27.71 -2.25
CA SER A 168 7.32 27.52 -1.24
C SER A 168 8.58 26.89 -1.84
N SER A 169 8.44 25.93 -2.77
CA SER A 169 9.57 25.28 -3.45
C SER A 169 10.37 26.25 -4.34
N VAL A 170 9.69 27.14 -5.06
CA VAL A 170 10.35 28.11 -5.97
C VAL A 170 11.08 29.25 -5.23
N ARG A 171 10.74 29.52 -3.96
CA ARG A 171 11.36 30.58 -3.14
C ARG A 171 12.55 30.11 -2.29
N GLY A 172 13.13 28.95 -2.59
CA GLY A 172 14.24 28.40 -1.78
C GLY A 172 13.82 27.99 -0.37
N GLY A 173 12.53 27.69 -0.15
CA GLY A 173 11.96 27.29 1.13
C GLY A 173 12.21 25.82 1.48
N GLY A 174 13.47 25.40 1.46
CA GLY A 174 13.86 24.16 2.13
C GLY A 174 13.72 24.32 3.65
N VAL A 175 13.49 23.21 4.37
CA VAL A 175 13.54 23.21 5.84
C VAL A 175 14.90 23.74 6.27
N LYS A 176 14.91 24.89 6.96
CA LYS A 176 16.13 25.41 7.56
C LYS A 176 16.52 24.46 8.69
N ASN A 177 17.78 24.02 8.74
CA ASN A 177 18.28 23.13 9.80
C ASN A 177 17.50 21.81 9.93
N ARG A 178 17.30 21.08 8.82
CA ARG A 178 16.74 19.72 8.87
C ARG A 178 17.57 18.86 9.84
N PRO A 179 16.97 18.22 10.87
CA PRO A 179 17.70 17.36 11.78
C PRO A 179 18.34 16.18 11.04
N ASP A 180 19.58 15.82 11.42
CA ASP A 180 20.37 14.77 10.77
C ASP A 180 19.61 13.44 10.64
N MET A 181 18.88 13.03 11.68
CA MET A 181 18.04 11.84 11.66
C MET A 181 17.07 11.81 10.46
N PHE A 182 16.46 12.93 10.09
CA PHE A 182 15.55 12.98 8.95
C PHE A 182 16.27 13.02 7.61
N THR A 183 17.51 13.50 7.57
CA THR A 183 18.39 13.41 6.41
C THR A 183 18.77 11.95 6.19
N ASP A 184 19.24 11.26 7.24
CA ASP A 184 19.59 9.84 7.21
C ASP A 184 18.40 8.96 6.76
N ILE A 185 17.20 9.24 7.29
CA ILE A 185 15.97 8.54 6.86
C ILE A 185 15.69 8.79 5.37
N ASN A 186 15.88 10.02 4.88
CA ASN A 186 15.63 10.33 3.47
C ASN A 186 16.60 9.57 2.55
N ASP A 187 17.90 9.57 2.89
CA ASP A 187 18.94 8.91 2.11
C ASP A 187 18.75 7.38 2.10
N TYR A 188 18.36 6.81 3.25
CA TYR A 188 17.95 5.42 3.34
C TYR A 188 16.74 5.15 2.45
N MET A 189 15.71 6.01 2.50
CA MET A 189 14.48 5.83 1.73
C MET A 189 14.71 5.92 0.21
N GLU A 190 15.59 6.81 -0.25
CA GLU A 190 15.98 6.87 -1.66
C GLU A 190 16.65 5.56 -2.11
N THR A 191 17.58 5.06 -1.31
CA THR A 191 18.25 3.78 -1.59
C THR A 191 17.27 2.61 -1.55
N PHE A 192 16.39 2.57 -0.55
CA PHE A 192 15.36 1.55 -0.41
C PHE A 192 14.40 1.56 -1.59
N ASN A 193 13.87 2.73 -1.97
CA ASN A 193 12.96 2.89 -3.10
C ASN A 193 13.59 2.38 -4.40
N GLN A 194 14.85 2.73 -4.68
CA GLN A 194 15.56 2.24 -5.86
C GLN A 194 15.70 0.72 -5.86
N LYS A 195 16.13 0.14 -4.72
CA LYS A 195 16.36 -1.31 -4.58
C LYS A 195 15.07 -2.11 -4.67
N ILE A 196 14.00 -1.67 -3.99
CA ILE A 196 12.73 -2.41 -3.99
C ILE A 196 12.05 -2.36 -5.36
N ASN A 197 12.10 -1.22 -6.05
CA ASN A 197 11.60 -1.11 -7.42
C ASN A 197 12.37 -2.01 -8.39
N LEU A 198 13.70 -2.10 -8.23
CA LEU A 198 14.51 -3.01 -9.04
C LEU A 198 14.16 -4.47 -8.75
N LEU A 199 13.99 -4.83 -7.47
CA LEU A 199 13.64 -6.18 -7.05
C LEU A 199 12.25 -6.60 -7.56
N ASP A 200 11.26 -5.71 -7.51
CA ASP A 200 9.93 -5.93 -8.07
C ASP A 200 10.02 -6.18 -9.59
N LYS A 201 10.69 -5.29 -10.34
CA LYS A 201 10.89 -5.44 -11.79
C LYS A 201 11.58 -6.75 -12.17
N ILE A 202 12.63 -7.13 -11.46
CA ILE A 202 13.35 -8.39 -11.70
C ILE A 202 12.42 -9.58 -11.40
N SER A 203 11.70 -9.56 -10.29
CA SER A 203 10.80 -10.66 -9.90
C SER A 203 9.65 -10.85 -10.88
N GLN A 204 9.06 -9.76 -11.37
CA GLN A 204 8.04 -9.78 -12.44
C GLN A 204 8.60 -10.36 -13.73
N ARG A 205 9.85 -10.01 -14.09
CA ARG A 205 10.53 -10.57 -15.27
C ARG A 205 10.78 -12.06 -15.13
N ILE A 206 11.31 -12.52 -13.98
CA ILE A 206 11.52 -13.94 -13.69
C ILE A 206 10.20 -14.69 -13.83
N TYR A 207 9.14 -14.21 -13.18
CA TYR A 207 7.81 -14.84 -13.29
C TYR A 207 7.32 -14.95 -14.74
N LYS A 208 7.51 -13.89 -15.55
CA LYS A 208 7.13 -13.90 -16.97
C LYS A 208 7.93 -14.90 -17.80
N GLU A 209 9.25 -14.96 -17.60
CA GLU A 209 10.13 -15.90 -18.32
C GLU A 209 9.80 -17.36 -17.92
N GLU A 210 9.61 -17.62 -16.62
CA GLU A 210 9.20 -18.93 -16.10
C GLU A 210 7.84 -19.39 -16.63
N ARG A 211 6.89 -18.45 -16.75
CA ARG A 211 5.60 -18.73 -17.39
C ARG A 211 5.75 -19.11 -18.86
N GLY A 212 6.64 -18.45 -19.58
CA GLY A 212 6.96 -18.79 -20.96
C GLY A 212 7.51 -20.23 -21.06
N TYR A 213 8.51 -20.54 -20.25
CA TYR A 213 9.12 -21.87 -20.18
C TYR A 213 8.11 -22.97 -19.81
N TYR A 214 7.23 -22.71 -18.82
CA TYR A 214 6.15 -23.63 -18.46
C TYR A 214 5.21 -23.90 -19.63
N CYS A 215 4.80 -22.86 -20.37
CA CYS A 215 3.91 -23.02 -21.53
C CYS A 215 4.55 -23.89 -22.61
N GLU A 216 5.83 -23.67 -22.94
CA GLU A 216 6.56 -24.47 -23.92
C GLU A 216 6.71 -25.93 -23.47
N MET A 217 7.12 -26.14 -22.21
CA MET A 217 7.30 -27.48 -21.66
C MET A 217 5.99 -28.29 -21.65
N LYS A 218 4.85 -27.63 -21.45
CA LYS A 218 3.52 -28.25 -21.47
C LYS A 218 3.15 -28.81 -22.86
N GLU A 219 3.73 -28.28 -23.93
CA GLU A 219 3.51 -28.79 -25.29
C GLU A 219 4.31 -30.07 -25.57
N TYR A 220 5.45 -30.28 -24.89
CA TYR A 220 6.33 -31.41 -25.15
C TYR A 220 5.78 -32.76 -24.63
N GLY A 221 5.03 -32.78 -23.53
CA GLY A 221 4.45 -34.02 -22.99
C GLY A 221 3.57 -34.75 -24.03
N PRO A 222 2.57 -34.06 -24.63
CA PRO A 222 1.77 -34.61 -25.72
C PRO A 222 2.59 -35.04 -26.94
N ILE A 223 3.62 -34.28 -27.33
CA ILE A 223 4.48 -34.61 -28.48
C ILE A 223 5.20 -35.95 -28.27
N HIS A 224 5.82 -36.15 -27.12
CA HIS A 224 6.53 -37.40 -26.81
C HIS A 224 5.57 -38.58 -26.65
N THR A 225 4.36 -38.32 -26.13
CA THR A 225 3.30 -39.34 -26.03
C THR A 225 2.81 -39.79 -27.41
N LEU A 226 2.62 -38.85 -28.34
CA LEU A 226 2.23 -39.16 -29.72
C LEU A 226 3.36 -39.85 -30.49
N TRP A 227 4.61 -39.40 -30.31
CA TRP A 227 5.76 -40.04 -30.95
C TRP A 227 5.94 -41.49 -30.48
N CYS A 228 5.74 -41.75 -29.19
CA CYS A 228 5.77 -43.10 -28.64
C CYS A 228 4.82 -44.08 -29.36
N ALA A 229 3.69 -43.61 -29.90
CA ALA A 229 2.74 -44.47 -30.61
C ALA A 229 3.21 -44.89 -32.02
N SER A 230 4.25 -44.26 -32.55
CA SER A 230 4.79 -44.51 -33.89
C SER A 230 6.13 -45.25 -33.89
N GLU A 231 6.64 -45.61 -32.71
CA GLU A 231 7.95 -46.24 -32.51
C GLU A 231 7.77 -47.62 -31.88
N GLU A 232 8.69 -48.55 -32.15
CA GLU A 232 8.66 -49.91 -31.57
C GLU A 232 9.75 -50.08 -30.51
N ASP A 233 10.99 -49.67 -30.82
CA ASP A 233 12.15 -49.90 -29.94
C ASP A 233 12.30 -48.86 -28.82
N LEU A 234 11.77 -47.65 -29.01
CA LEU A 234 11.98 -46.50 -28.12
C LEU A 234 10.77 -46.16 -27.24
N VAL A 235 9.71 -46.97 -27.29
CA VAL A 235 8.41 -46.74 -26.62
C VAL A 235 8.58 -46.38 -25.15
N ASP A 236 9.29 -47.21 -24.39
CA ASP A 236 9.42 -47.03 -22.93
C ASP A 236 10.29 -45.82 -22.58
N SER A 237 11.32 -45.54 -23.37
CA SER A 237 12.16 -44.35 -23.24
C SER A 237 11.35 -43.07 -23.48
N LEU A 238 10.54 -43.03 -24.54
CA LEU A 238 9.69 -41.88 -24.87
C LEU A 238 8.59 -41.67 -23.83
N LYS A 239 7.98 -42.74 -23.29
CA LYS A 239 7.07 -42.66 -22.14
C LYS A 239 7.78 -42.11 -20.89
N GLY A 240 9.01 -42.54 -20.64
CA GLY A 240 9.83 -42.05 -19.55
C GLY A 240 10.09 -40.55 -19.66
N VAL A 241 10.43 -40.05 -20.86
CA VAL A 241 10.63 -38.63 -21.14
C VAL A 241 9.33 -37.85 -20.96
N ALA A 242 8.21 -38.32 -21.51
CA ALA A 242 6.91 -37.68 -21.35
C ALA A 242 6.52 -37.56 -19.86
N SER A 243 6.68 -38.64 -19.08
CA SER A 243 6.43 -38.64 -17.64
C SER A 243 7.35 -37.69 -16.87
N CYS A 244 8.61 -37.57 -17.28
CA CYS A 244 9.57 -36.64 -16.70
C CYS A 244 9.13 -35.19 -16.95
N ILE A 245 8.77 -34.87 -18.20
CA ILE A 245 8.26 -33.55 -18.60
C ILE A 245 7.01 -33.20 -17.78
N ASP A 246 6.05 -34.11 -17.65
CA ASP A 246 4.84 -33.87 -16.84
C ASP A 246 5.15 -33.57 -15.36
N LYS A 247 6.15 -34.26 -14.79
CA LYS A 247 6.60 -33.98 -13.41
C LYS A 247 7.26 -32.61 -13.31
N CYS A 248 8.09 -32.22 -14.28
CA CYS A 248 8.68 -30.89 -14.36
C CYS A 248 7.61 -29.80 -14.51
N CYS A 249 6.60 -30.01 -15.38
CA CYS A 249 5.44 -29.11 -15.52
C CYS A 249 4.75 -28.86 -14.19
N LYS A 250 4.40 -29.92 -13.46
CA LYS A 250 3.74 -29.81 -12.15
C LYS A 250 4.61 -29.09 -11.13
N ALA A 251 5.91 -29.38 -11.09
CA ALA A 251 6.84 -28.72 -10.18
C ALA A 251 6.97 -27.22 -10.49
N THR A 252 7.09 -26.86 -11.77
CA THR A 252 7.16 -25.47 -12.22
C THR A 252 5.86 -24.72 -11.95
N GLU A 253 4.70 -25.32 -12.21
CA GLU A 253 3.38 -24.75 -11.90
C GLU A 253 3.22 -24.42 -10.41
N ASN A 254 3.57 -25.36 -9.53
CA ASN A 254 3.54 -25.13 -8.08
C ASN A 254 4.48 -23.99 -7.65
N ARG A 255 5.69 -23.93 -8.21
CA ARG A 255 6.63 -22.84 -7.92
C ARG A 255 6.10 -21.50 -8.42
N MET A 256 5.51 -21.47 -9.61
CA MET A 256 4.90 -20.27 -10.19
C MET A 256 3.74 -19.76 -9.33
N ALA A 257 2.87 -20.63 -8.84
CA ALA A 257 1.81 -20.27 -7.90
C ALA A 257 2.39 -19.64 -6.62
N GLY A 258 3.47 -20.22 -6.08
CA GLY A 258 4.18 -19.64 -4.93
C GLY A 258 4.71 -18.22 -5.21
N LEU A 259 5.27 -17.98 -6.39
CA LEU A 259 5.76 -16.66 -6.80
C LEU A 259 4.63 -15.65 -6.95
N SER A 260 3.55 -16.01 -7.66
CA SER A 260 2.43 -15.10 -7.92
C SER A 260 1.59 -14.79 -6.70
N GLU A 261 1.38 -15.75 -5.80
CA GLU A 261 0.51 -15.57 -4.64
C GLU A 261 1.22 -14.98 -3.43
N ASN A 262 2.52 -15.23 -3.27
CA ASN A 262 3.27 -14.83 -2.06
C ASN A 262 4.32 -13.76 -2.34
N LEU A 263 5.24 -13.99 -3.29
CA LEU A 263 6.40 -13.11 -3.44
C LEU A 263 6.04 -11.78 -4.13
N LEU A 264 5.41 -11.85 -5.31
CA LEU A 264 5.11 -10.66 -6.11
C LEU A 264 4.22 -9.65 -5.35
N PRO A 265 3.13 -10.06 -4.67
CA PRO A 265 2.28 -9.12 -3.95
C PRO A 265 3.02 -8.43 -2.80
N VAL A 266 3.88 -9.15 -2.08
CA VAL A 266 4.65 -8.60 -0.95
C VAL A 266 5.69 -7.59 -1.45
N LEU A 267 6.42 -7.90 -2.52
CA LEU A 267 7.40 -6.96 -3.09
C LEU A 267 6.73 -5.68 -3.58
N HIS A 268 5.63 -5.82 -4.32
CA HIS A 268 4.89 -4.68 -4.83
C HIS A 268 4.31 -3.84 -3.68
N GLU A 269 3.84 -4.46 -2.60
CA GLU A 269 3.41 -3.72 -1.40
C GLU A 269 4.54 -2.89 -0.78
N TYR A 270 5.77 -3.42 -0.71
CA TYR A 270 6.92 -2.64 -0.25
C TYR A 270 7.28 -1.48 -1.19
N VAL A 271 7.08 -1.64 -2.51
CA VAL A 271 7.18 -0.52 -3.46
C VAL A 271 6.18 0.58 -3.08
N LEU A 272 4.91 0.23 -2.87
CA LEU A 272 3.87 1.19 -2.49
C LEU A 272 4.16 1.87 -1.14
N TYR A 273 4.64 1.11 -0.14
CA TYR A 273 5.06 1.69 1.13
C TYR A 273 6.24 2.67 0.99
N SER A 274 7.19 2.37 0.10
CA SER A 274 8.33 3.27 -0.17
C SER A 274 7.87 4.63 -0.72
N GLU A 275 6.83 4.64 -1.54
CA GLU A 275 6.23 5.86 -2.09
C GLU A 275 5.48 6.64 -1.01
N ILE A 276 4.70 5.94 -0.16
CA ILE A 276 4.00 6.55 0.96
C ILE A 276 4.98 7.20 1.93
N LEU A 277 6.05 6.50 2.31
CA LEU A 277 7.08 7.01 3.21
C LEU A 277 7.74 8.27 2.64
N THR A 278 8.11 8.24 1.35
CA THR A 278 8.61 9.43 0.65
C THR A 278 7.61 10.59 0.71
N GLY A 279 6.32 10.31 0.50
CA GLY A 279 5.25 11.31 0.61
C GLY A 279 5.07 11.87 2.03
N VAL A 280 5.18 11.03 3.06
CA VAL A 280 5.11 11.44 4.47
C VAL A 280 6.29 12.34 4.83
N LEU A 281 7.51 11.97 4.43
CA LEU A 281 8.71 12.79 4.67
C LEU A 281 8.59 14.17 4.02
N LYS A 282 8.15 14.23 2.76
CA LYS A 282 7.90 15.51 2.06
C LYS A 282 6.83 16.36 2.75
N ARG A 283 5.73 15.74 3.20
CA ARG A 283 4.69 16.46 3.96
C ARG A 283 5.20 16.98 5.30
N ARG A 284 5.99 16.19 6.03
CA ARG A 284 6.65 16.62 7.26
C ARG A 284 7.55 17.82 7.03
N ASP A 285 8.38 17.78 5.98
CA ASP A 285 9.26 18.91 5.61
C ASP A 285 8.45 20.17 5.29
N GLN A 286 7.35 20.04 4.55
CA GLN A 286 6.47 21.18 4.26
C GLN A 286 5.85 21.78 5.54
N ILE A 287 5.36 20.93 6.46
CA ILE A 287 4.80 21.38 7.74
C ILE A 287 5.87 22.09 8.58
N GLN A 288 7.10 21.56 8.60
CA GLN A 288 8.21 22.18 9.33
C GLN A 288 8.58 23.55 8.73
N ALA A 289 8.68 23.65 7.40
CA ALA A 289 8.98 24.93 6.75
C ALA A 289 7.89 25.99 7.00
N GLU A 290 6.62 25.58 7.06
CA GLU A 290 5.52 26.48 7.43
C GLU A 290 5.58 26.92 8.90
N LEU A 291 5.98 26.03 9.81
CA LEU A 291 6.21 26.37 11.21
C LEU A 291 7.34 27.39 11.34
N ASP A 292 8.49 27.14 10.71
CA ASP A 292 9.65 28.03 10.75
C ASP A 292 9.29 29.43 10.22
N SER A 293 8.55 29.49 9.10
CA SER A 293 8.07 30.75 8.53
C SER A 293 7.14 31.52 9.49
N LYS A 294 6.26 30.83 10.22
CA LYS A 294 5.38 31.46 11.22
C LYS A 294 6.15 31.94 12.45
N VAL A 295 7.17 31.19 12.88
CA VAL A 295 8.06 31.56 13.99
C VAL A 295 8.87 32.80 13.63
N ASP A 296 9.47 32.84 12.44
CA ASP A 296 10.21 34.00 11.92
C ASP A 296 9.30 35.24 11.87
N ALA A 297 8.08 35.11 11.34
CA ALA A 297 7.11 36.20 11.28
C ALA A 297 6.66 36.69 12.67
N LEU A 298 6.50 35.79 13.64
CA LEU A 298 6.16 36.15 15.02
C LEU A 298 7.32 36.88 15.71
N SER A 299 8.56 36.42 15.49
CA SER A 299 9.77 37.07 16.00
C SER A 299 9.89 38.51 15.49
N ASN A 300 9.70 38.72 14.17
CA ASN A 300 9.75 40.04 13.56
C ASN A 300 8.68 40.99 14.12
N LYS A 301 7.42 40.53 14.24
CA LYS A 301 6.34 41.34 14.83
C LYS A 301 6.59 41.70 16.29
N LYS A 302 7.24 40.81 17.05
CA LYS A 302 7.62 41.09 18.44
C LYS A 302 8.69 42.19 18.50
N ALA A 303 9.71 42.10 17.64
CA ALA A 303 10.75 43.13 17.53
C ALA A 303 10.17 44.51 17.12
N GLU A 304 9.24 44.54 16.16
CA GLU A 304 8.53 45.76 15.77
C GLU A 304 7.73 46.36 16.94
N LYS A 305 6.99 45.53 17.69
CA LYS A 305 6.23 45.97 18.86
C LYS A 305 7.13 46.54 19.96
N ASP A 306 8.25 45.88 20.24
CA ASP A 306 9.21 46.33 21.25
C ASP A 306 9.83 47.68 20.83
N LEU A 307 10.15 47.85 19.54
CA LEU A 307 10.64 49.12 18.99
C LEU A 307 9.60 50.24 19.09
N VAL A 308 8.34 49.99 18.74
CA VAL A 308 7.26 50.98 18.89
C VAL A 308 7.09 51.35 20.36
N SER A 309 7.12 50.39 21.27
CA SER A 309 7.00 50.64 22.71
C SER A 309 8.12 51.52 23.27
N PHE A 310 9.33 51.39 22.72
CA PHE A 310 10.49 52.21 23.06
C PHE A 310 10.34 53.64 22.53
N LEU A 311 9.76 53.82 21.34
CA LEU A 311 9.53 55.13 20.73
C LEU A 311 8.35 55.91 21.34
N THR A 312 7.42 55.23 22.00
CA THR A 312 6.25 55.85 22.66
C THR A 312 6.44 56.16 24.15
N LYS A 313 7.63 55.90 24.71
CA LYS A 313 8.03 56.30 26.07
C LYS A 313 8.92 57.54 26.02
#